data_AF-K1T5C3-F1
#
_entry.id   AF-K1T5C3-F1
#
_cell.length_a   1.000
_cell.length_b   1.000
_cell.length_c   1.000
_cell.angle_alpha   90.00
_cell.angle_beta   90.00
_cell.angle_gamma   90.00
#
_symmetry.space_group_name_H-M   'P 1'
#
loop_
_entity.id
_entity.type
_entity.pdbx_description
1 polymer ?
#
loop_
_entity_poly.entity_id
_entity_poly.type
_entity_poly.pdbx_seq_one_letter_code
_entity_poly.pdbx_strand_id
1 'polypeptide(L)' 'RQLKVQVEYLEKDLSWERGISARLQEGIGAVLDFLDQHLPEQFRPLVEKARELLPVPEVQQPEREQERGHTWGGMEL' A
#
# COMPACT_ATOMS: atom_id res chain seq x y z
N ARG A 1 -6.66 25.44 14.78
CA ARG A 1 -7.76 25.04 13.86
C ARG A 1 -7.27 24.72 12.43
N GLN A 2 -6.29 25.42 11.86
CA GLN A 2 -5.79 25.15 10.49
C GLN A 2 -5.04 23.82 10.30
N LEU A 3 -4.31 23.31 11.31
CA LEU A 3 -3.62 22.02 11.19
C LEU A 3 -4.59 20.85 10.98
N LYS A 4 -5.74 20.86 11.67
CA LYS A 4 -6.69 19.74 11.61
C LYS A 4 -7.31 19.58 10.21
N VAL A 5 -7.56 20.69 9.53
CA VAL A 5 -8.09 20.71 8.14
C VAL A 5 -7.02 20.24 7.14
N GLN A 6 -5.75 20.61 7.36
CA GLN A 6 -4.66 20.14 6.50
C GLN A 6 -4.40 18.65 6.68
N VAL A 7 -4.48 18.13 7.91
CA VAL A 7 -4.37 16.70 8.20
C VAL A 7 -5.47 15.92 7.48
N GLU A 8 -6.73 16.33 7.61
CA GLU A 8 -7.86 15.67 6.95
C GLU A 8 -7.74 15.65 5.41
N TYR A 9 -7.25 16.75 4.82
CA TYR A 9 -6.99 16.81 3.38
C TYR A 9 -5.86 15.85 2.95
N LEU A 10 -4.75 15.81 3.70
CA LEU A 10 -3.63 14.92 3.42
C LEU A 10 -3.97 13.43 3.63
N GLU A 11 -4.79 13.11 4.63
CA GLU A 11 -5.31 11.76 4.87
C GLU A 11 -6.18 11.29 3.70
N LYS A 12 -7.04 12.17 3.18
CA LYS A 12 -7.88 11.87 2.02
C LYS A 12 -7.06 11.61 0.76
N ASP A 13 -6.09 12.48 0.47
CA ASP A 13 -5.20 12.30 -0.68
C ASP A 13 -4.36 11.02 -0.55
N LEU A 14 -3.84 10.72 0.64
CA LEU A 14 -3.11 9.48 0.90
C LEU A 14 -4.00 8.24 0.75
N SER A 15 -5.25 8.29 1.22
CA SER A 15 -6.22 7.19 1.05
C SER A 15 -6.55 6.93 -0.43
N TRP A 16 -6.62 7.99 -1.23
CA TRP A 16 -6.87 7.92 -2.66
C TRP A 16 -5.68 7.28 -3.40
N GLU A 17 -4.47 7.77 -3.16
CA GLU A 17 -3.23 7.22 -3.74
C GLU A 17 -3.04 5.75 -3.36
N ARG A 18 -3.30 5.39 -2.09
CA ARG A 18 -3.29 4.00 -1.63
C ARG A 18 -4.33 3.14 -2.34
N GLY A 19 -5.54 3.68 -2.56
CA GLY A 19 -6.59 2.98 -3.31
C GLY A 19 -6.21 2.70 -4.77
N ILE A 20 -5.52 3.65 -5.43
CA ILE A 20 -4.97 3.45 -6.78
C ILE A 20 -3.87 2.38 -6.75
N SER A 21 -2.93 2.50 -5.81
CA SER A 21 -1.82 1.56 -5.67
C SER A 21 -2.31 0.13 -5.43
N ALA A 22 -3.29 -0.07 -4.55
CA ALA A 22 -3.87 -1.39 -4.27
C ALA A 22 -4.49 -2.03 -5.53
N ARG A 23 -5.30 -1.28 -6.29
CA ARG A 23 -5.89 -1.77 -7.54
C ARG A 23 -4.85 -2.10 -8.60
N LEU A 24 -3.77 -1.32 -8.67
CA LEU A 24 -2.66 -1.58 -9.57
C LEU A 24 -1.92 -2.86 -9.18
N GLN A 25 -1.64 -3.05 -7.89
CA GLN A 25 -1.02 -4.27 -7.37
C GLN A 25 -1.88 -5.51 -7.64
N GLU A 26 -3.19 -5.42 -7.41
CA GLU A 26 -4.15 -6.49 -7.74
C GLU A 26 -4.12 -6.83 -9.23
N GLY A 27 -4.16 -5.81 -10.10
CA GLY A 27 -4.11 -5.99 -11.55
C GLY A 27 -2.81 -6.65 -12.02
N ILE A 28 -1.66 -6.21 -11.49
CA ILE A 28 -0.37 -6.82 -11.81
C ILE A 28 -0.33 -8.26 -11.30
N GLY A 29 -0.81 -8.53 -10.08
CA GLY A 29 -0.92 -9.88 -9.53
C GLY A 29 -1.73 -10.81 -10.44
N ALA A 30 -2.90 -10.36 -10.91
CA ALA A 30 -3.74 -11.13 -11.81
C ALA A 30 -3.06 -11.43 -13.16
N VAL A 31 -2.28 -10.48 -13.71
CA VAL A 31 -1.49 -10.71 -14.92
C VAL A 31 -0.39 -11.74 -14.67
N LEU A 32 0.31 -11.67 -13.53
CA LEU A 32 1.33 -12.66 -13.18
C LEU A 32 0.73 -14.06 -13.00
N ASP A 33 -0.45 -14.18 -12.39
CA ASP A 33 -1.16 -15.46 -12.24
C ASP A 33 -1.58 -16.03 -13.59
N PHE A 34 -2.05 -15.18 -14.51
CA PHE A 34 -2.34 -15.59 -15.89
C PHE A 34 -1.07 -16.09 -16.58
N LEU A 35 0.04 -15.38 -16.46
CA LEU A 35 1.31 -15.80 -17.04
C LEU A 35 1.77 -17.13 -16.46
N ASP A 36 1.71 -17.33 -15.14
CA ASP A 36 2.12 -18.58 -14.52
C ASP A 36 1.36 -19.82 -15.08
N GLN A 37 0.08 -19.64 -15.40
CA GLN A 37 -0.78 -20.71 -15.97
C GLN A 37 -0.53 -20.99 -17.45
N HIS A 38 -0.10 -19.99 -18.23
CA HIS A 38 -0.03 -20.07 -19.69
C HIS A 38 1.39 -20.05 -20.27
N LEU A 39 2.40 -19.73 -19.47
CA LEU A 39 3.76 -19.57 -19.90
C LEU A 39 4.52 -20.91 -19.90
N PRO A 40 5.37 -21.18 -20.91
CA PRO A 40 6.24 -22.35 -20.90
C PRO A 40 7.16 -22.39 -19.67
N GLU A 41 7.46 -23.60 -19.17
CA GLU A 41 8.22 -23.81 -17.92
C GLU A 41 9.56 -23.08 -17.89
N GLN A 42 10.26 -22.98 -19.04
CA GLN A 42 11.54 -22.29 -19.16
C GLN A 42 11.50 -20.81 -18.77
N PHE A 43 10.32 -20.18 -18.77
CA PHE A 43 10.14 -18.76 -18.46
C PHE A 43 9.48 -18.50 -17.10
N ARG A 44 9.05 -19.55 -16.36
CA ARG A 44 8.51 -19.39 -15.00
C ARG A 44 9.40 -18.57 -14.06
N PRO A 45 10.75 -18.68 -14.11
CA PRO A 45 11.63 -17.87 -13.26
C PRO A 45 11.47 -16.35 -13.47
N LEU A 46 10.96 -15.90 -14.61
CA LEU A 46 10.69 -14.47 -14.86
C LEU A 46 9.44 -14.01 -14.10
N VAL A 47 8.42 -14.86 -14.03
CA VAL A 47 7.19 -14.58 -13.28
C VAL A 47 7.47 -14.55 -11.78
N GLU A 48 8.27 -15.51 -11.28
CA GLU A 48 8.72 -15.53 -9.88
C GLU A 48 9.47 -14.24 -9.52
N LYS A 49 10.44 -13.83 -10.34
CA LYS A 49 11.17 -12.57 -10.15
C LYS A 49 10.26 -11.35 -10.17
N ALA A 50 9.32 -11.29 -11.11
CA ALA A 50 8.37 -10.18 -11.17
C ALA A 50 7.48 -10.12 -9.92
N ARG A 51 7.14 -11.28 -9.35
CA ARG A 51 6.36 -11.39 -8.11
C ARG A 51 7.15 -10.97 -6.87
N GLU A 52 8.44 -11.26 -6.81
CA GLU A 52 9.34 -10.76 -5.75
C GLU A 52 9.49 -9.23 -5.77
N LEU A 53 9.33 -8.61 -6.93
CA LEU A 53 9.38 -7.15 -7.09
C LEU A 53 8.06 -6.46 -6.75
N LEU A 54 6.95 -7.20 -6.61
CA LEU A 54 5.68 -6.61 -6.22
C LEU A 54 5.77 -6.13 -4.77
N PRO A 55 5.40 -4.87 -4.48
CA PRO A 55 5.32 -4.41 -3.12
C PRO A 55 4.28 -5.23 -2.36
N VAL A 56 4.62 -5.65 -1.14
CA VAL A 56 3.63 -6.25 -0.24
C VAL A 56 2.54 -5.22 -0.01
N PRO A 57 1.24 -5.55 -0.21
CA PRO A 57 0.18 -4.62 0.09
C PRO A 57 0.32 -4.17 1.54
N GLU A 58 0.41 -2.86 1.76
CA GLU A 58 0.29 -2.31 3.10
C GLU A 58 -1.09 -2.70 3.59
N VAL A 59 -1.16 -3.76 4.41
CA VAL A 59 -2.40 -4.17 5.06
C VAL A 59 -2.91 -2.92 5.75
N GLN A 60 -4.09 -2.44 5.36
CA GLN A 60 -4.77 -1.35 6.03
C GLN A 60 -4.93 -1.78 7.49
N GLN A 61 -3.96 -1.44 8.33
CA GLN A 61 -4.19 -1.45 9.75
C GLN A 61 -5.28 -0.38 9.91
N PRO A 62 -6.50 -0.74 10.34
CA PRO A 62 -7.41 0.30 10.77
C PRO A 62 -6.61 1.10 11.79
N GLU A 63 -6.50 2.42 11.58
CA GLU A 63 -5.92 3.34 12.55
C GLU A 63 -6.76 3.19 13.83
N ARG A 64 -6.44 2.17 14.63
CA ARG A 64 -7.12 1.92 15.88
C ARG A 64 -6.71 3.05 16.80
N GLU A 65 -7.71 3.88 17.09
CA GLU A 65 -7.69 4.91 18.11
C GLU A 65 -6.60 5.95 17.94
N GLN A 66 -6.93 6.98 17.14
CA GLN A 66 -6.61 8.37 17.49
C GLN A 66 -7.30 8.77 18.83
N GLU A 67 -7.17 7.98 19.89
CA GLU A 67 -7.63 8.30 21.26
C GLU A 67 -6.73 7.68 22.36
N ARG A 68 -5.50 7.26 22.04
CA ARG A 68 -4.48 7.01 23.08
C ARG A 68 -3.25 7.87 22.89
N GLY A 69 -3.32 9.04 23.53
CA GLY A 69 -2.15 9.76 24.02
C GLY A 69 -1.53 10.68 22.98
N HIS A 70 -1.84 11.97 23.09
CA HIS A 70 -0.89 13.00 22.69
C HIS A 70 0.39 12.86 23.51
N THR A 71 1.29 11.98 23.08
CA THR A 71 2.69 12.02 23.49
C THR A 71 3.49 12.22 22.22
N TRP A 72 3.43 13.46 21.70
CA TRP A 72 4.45 13.93 20.79
C TRP A 72 5.76 13.86 21.56
N GLY A 73 6.60 12.89 21.17
CA GLY A 73 7.88 12.65 21.81
C GLY A 73 8.73 13.92 21.84
N GLY A 74 9.25 14.23 23.03
CA GLY A 74 10.46 15.02 23.24
C GLY A 74 10.63 16.24 22.32
N MET A 75 9.76 17.22 22.45
CA MET A 75 10.11 18.59 22.06
C MET A 75 9.86 19.48 23.28
N GLU A 76 10.92 19.64 24.08
CA GLU A 76 10.99 20.65 25.11
C GLU A 76 10.98 22.04 24.44
N LEU A 77 10.05 22.89 24.88
CA LEU A 77 10.07 24.34 24.63
C LEU A 77 10.41 25.04 25.94
#